data_AF-A0A7S2KFA2-F1
#
_entry.id   AF-A0A7S2KFA2-F1
#
_cell.length_a   1.000
_cell.length_b   1.000
_cell.length_c   1.000
_cell.angle_alpha   90.00
_cell.angle_beta   90.00
_cell.angle_gamma   90.00
#
_symmetry.space_group_name_H-M   'P 1'
#
loop_
_entity.id
_entity.type
_entity.pdbx_description
1 polymer ?
#
loop_
_entity_poly.entity_id
_entity_poly.type
_entity_poly.pdbx_seq_one_letter_code
_entity_poly.pdbx_strand_id
1 'polypeptide(L)'
;GQRTASRKGARRRRAADDPQKGAQDEYHKGQMEAIRALIGGIGPGTPLGKLGVDLLSPTVDRAGRCAMSEEMVKGTIGRILEKRVTQSLLHDPKSPESLKNEETMEKVADMMDRPMDISSVHMSADIIIEVAQTLEEKTSVTTEETFGQCLWRNREVEVLTQAPHRGIVEDLQWVSDDPTGSDGDVVEMCASVFRGLTYSKGGRMSSQKWKKAIELMTHNPIIRQRCNRNDVTRVFHREAMRDIRQRNQSQAPDEAGFTIGLTRFLGLLVDMAELMQVHPFMVFLAIGCHAEDLAATRRQREQRGEDAMMSNISSRPSSRSSS
;
A
#
# COMPACT_ATOMS: atom_id res chain seq x y z
N GLY A 1 20.80 -54.61 -45.07
CA GLY A 1 20.67 -54.15 -43.68
C GLY A 1 20.20 -52.72 -43.67
N GLN A 2 18.94 -52.48 -43.30
CA GLN A 2 18.30 -51.16 -43.27
C GLN A 2 18.79 -50.35 -42.06
N ARG A 3 19.21 -49.10 -42.30
CA ARG A 3 19.48 -48.10 -41.25
C ARG A 3 18.21 -47.29 -41.01
N THR A 4 17.59 -47.44 -39.85
CA THR A 4 16.47 -46.62 -39.39
C THR A 4 16.99 -45.43 -38.58
N ALA A 5 16.75 -44.23 -39.10
CA ALA A 5 17.07 -42.96 -38.43
C ALA A 5 15.96 -42.61 -37.44
N SER A 6 16.27 -42.61 -36.14
CA SER A 6 15.37 -42.19 -35.07
C SER A 6 15.39 -40.67 -34.93
N ARG A 7 14.40 -39.99 -35.51
CA ARG A 7 14.11 -38.56 -35.30
C ARG A 7 13.52 -38.38 -33.90
N LYS A 8 14.36 -38.01 -32.92
CA LYS A 8 13.90 -37.43 -31.65
C LYS A 8 13.30 -36.05 -31.90
N GLY A 9 11.97 -35.99 -32.02
CA GLY A 9 11.21 -34.75 -31.97
C GLY A 9 11.25 -34.15 -30.57
N ALA A 10 12.10 -33.14 -30.36
CA ALA A 10 12.06 -32.29 -29.19
C ALA A 10 10.76 -31.47 -29.23
N ARG A 11 9.70 -31.97 -28.58
CA ARG A 11 8.52 -31.17 -28.24
C ARG A 11 8.97 -30.06 -27.29
N ARG A 12 9.23 -28.87 -27.85
CA ARG A 12 9.24 -27.60 -27.12
C ARG A 12 7.88 -27.49 -26.41
N ARG A 13 7.84 -27.85 -25.12
CA ARG A 13 6.75 -27.44 -24.24
C ARG A 13 6.82 -25.91 -24.19
N ARG A 14 5.89 -25.24 -24.88
CA ARG A 14 5.63 -23.82 -24.62
C ARG A 14 5.25 -23.75 -23.14
N ALA A 15 6.06 -23.07 -22.33
CA ALA A 15 5.64 -22.69 -21.00
C ALA A 15 4.31 -21.98 -21.16
N ALA A 16 3.26 -22.49 -20.53
CA ALA A 16 2.02 -21.75 -20.42
C ALA A 16 2.36 -20.50 -19.60
N ASP A 17 2.13 -19.33 -20.19
CA ASP A 17 2.30 -18.06 -19.48
C ASP A 17 1.42 -18.11 -18.23
N ASP A 18 2.03 -17.93 -17.07
CA ASP A 18 1.35 -17.88 -15.79
C ASP A 18 0.50 -16.60 -15.73
N PRO A 19 -0.85 -16.69 -15.71
CA PRO A 19 -1.70 -15.51 -15.71
C PRO A 19 -1.47 -14.59 -14.50
N GLN A 20 -1.00 -15.14 -13.37
CA GLN A 20 -0.74 -14.34 -12.17
C GLN A 20 0.48 -13.45 -12.35
N LYS A 21 1.50 -13.95 -13.07
CA LYS A 21 2.70 -13.17 -13.37
C LYS A 21 2.37 -11.95 -14.24
N GLY A 22 1.49 -12.11 -15.23
CA GLY A 22 1.07 -10.99 -16.08
C GLY A 22 0.37 -9.87 -15.29
N ALA A 23 -0.51 -10.22 -14.35
CA ALA A 23 -1.20 -9.24 -13.51
C ALA A 23 -0.24 -8.48 -12.58
N GLN A 24 0.73 -9.17 -11.98
CA GLN A 24 1.74 -8.54 -11.13
C GLN A 24 2.65 -7.60 -11.91
N ASP A 25 3.07 -7.99 -13.11
CA ASP A 25 3.89 -7.14 -14.00
C ASP A 25 3.12 -5.87 -14.42
N GLU A 26 1.82 -5.99 -14.71
CA GLU A 26 0.94 -4.84 -15.02
C GLU A 26 0.77 -3.90 -13.81
N TYR A 27 0.57 -4.46 -12.62
CA TYR A 27 0.46 -3.69 -11.38
C TYR A 27 1.74 -2.89 -11.10
N HIS A 28 2.90 -3.57 -11.16
CA HIS A 28 4.20 -2.94 -10.95
C HIS A 28 4.46 -1.81 -11.96
N LYS A 29 4.14 -2.04 -13.24
CA LYS A 29 4.22 -1.00 -14.28
C LYS A 29 3.32 0.20 -13.96
N GLY A 30 2.09 -0.05 -13.50
CA GLY A 30 1.16 0.98 -13.07
C GLY A 30 1.70 1.82 -11.91
N GLN A 31 2.35 1.19 -10.93
CA GLN A 31 3.03 1.91 -9.84
C GLN A 31 4.16 2.81 -10.36
N MET A 32 5.02 2.30 -11.25
CA MET A 32 6.09 3.11 -11.84
C MET A 32 5.55 4.33 -12.61
N GLU A 33 4.48 4.15 -13.39
CA GLU A 33 3.82 5.25 -14.10
C GLU A 33 3.23 6.28 -13.14
N ALA A 34 2.58 5.83 -12.05
CA ALA A 34 2.07 6.72 -11.00
C ALA A 34 3.20 7.47 -10.27
N ILE A 35 4.34 6.84 -10.00
CA ILE A 35 5.51 7.49 -9.42
C ILE A 35 6.08 8.56 -10.36
N ARG A 36 6.17 8.28 -11.66
CA ARG A 36 6.57 9.32 -12.65
C ARG A 36 5.62 10.49 -12.66
N ALA A 37 4.31 10.23 -12.63
CA ALA A 37 3.29 11.27 -12.59
C ALA A 37 3.37 12.10 -11.30
N LEU A 38 3.56 11.46 -10.16
CA LEU A 38 3.79 12.12 -8.87
C LEU A 38 5.00 13.05 -8.93
N ILE A 39 6.15 12.54 -9.39
CA ILE A 39 7.39 13.32 -9.53
C ILE A 39 7.20 14.48 -10.51
N GLY A 40 6.41 14.33 -11.57
CA GLY A 40 6.04 15.44 -12.44
C GLY A 40 5.14 16.49 -11.80
N GLY A 41 4.28 16.09 -10.85
CA GLY A 41 3.41 17.00 -10.12
C GLY A 41 4.13 17.80 -9.03
N ILE A 42 5.08 17.19 -8.31
CA ILE A 42 5.73 17.82 -7.14
C ILE A 42 7.20 18.17 -7.35
N GLY A 43 7.81 17.65 -8.41
CA GLY A 43 9.23 17.79 -8.69
C GLY A 43 9.67 19.17 -9.15
N PRO A 44 8.95 19.88 -10.03
CA PRO A 44 9.38 21.19 -10.51
C PRO A 44 9.74 22.15 -9.36
N GLY A 45 10.95 22.73 -9.40
CA GLY A 45 11.47 23.62 -8.38
C GLY A 45 12.08 22.95 -7.14
N THR A 46 12.04 21.62 -7.04
CA THR A 46 12.68 20.87 -5.95
C THR A 46 14.02 20.29 -6.43
N PRO A 47 15.11 20.37 -5.65
CA PRO A 47 16.35 19.67 -5.95
C PRO A 47 16.16 18.15 -5.97
N LEU A 48 16.82 17.45 -6.89
CA LEU A 48 16.69 15.98 -7.03
C LEU A 48 17.08 15.24 -5.75
N GLY A 49 18.16 15.66 -5.10
CA GLY A 49 18.61 15.06 -3.84
C GLY A 49 17.57 15.20 -2.72
N LYS A 50 16.90 16.35 -2.64
CA LYS A 50 15.82 16.59 -1.67
C LYS A 50 14.58 15.78 -2.01
N LEU A 51 14.15 15.78 -3.28
CA LEU A 51 12.96 15.05 -3.71
C LEU A 51 13.10 13.55 -3.45
N GLY A 52 14.25 12.95 -3.80
CA GLY A 52 14.49 11.54 -3.56
C GLY A 52 14.39 11.18 -2.07
N VAL A 53 14.94 12.04 -1.20
CA VAL A 53 14.88 11.86 0.26
C VAL A 53 13.44 11.95 0.76
N ASP A 54 12.69 12.98 0.35
CA ASP A 54 11.31 13.22 0.76
C ASP A 54 10.38 12.06 0.35
N LEU A 55 10.64 11.44 -0.81
CA LEU A 55 9.84 10.33 -1.32
C LEU A 55 10.20 8.98 -0.67
N LEU A 56 11.50 8.68 -0.54
CA LEU A 56 11.99 7.33 -0.22
C LEU A 56 12.35 7.12 1.26
N SER A 57 12.90 8.13 1.95
CA SER A 57 13.37 7.98 3.34
C SER A 57 12.25 7.71 4.37
N PRO A 58 11.00 8.19 4.17
CA PRO A 58 9.89 7.84 5.06
C PRO A 58 9.44 6.37 4.97
N THR A 59 9.96 5.58 4.02
CA THR A 59 9.60 4.18 3.86
C THR A 59 9.98 3.39 5.11
N VAL A 60 9.02 2.69 5.69
CA VAL A 60 9.21 1.85 6.87
C VAL A 60 9.28 0.39 6.48
N ASP A 61 10.20 -0.35 7.09
CA ASP A 61 10.27 -1.80 6.97
C ASP A 61 9.19 -2.48 7.84
N ARG A 62 9.00 -3.79 7.64
CA ARG A 62 8.03 -4.58 8.43
C ARG A 62 8.31 -4.62 9.94
N ALA A 63 9.48 -4.20 10.40
CA ALA A 63 9.79 -4.05 11.82
C ALA A 63 9.44 -2.64 12.35
N GLY A 64 8.92 -1.74 11.50
CA GLY A 64 8.57 -0.37 11.83
C GLY A 64 9.78 0.53 12.02
N ARG A 65 10.89 0.25 11.33
CA ARG A 65 12.10 1.09 11.26
C ARG A 65 12.15 1.80 9.90
N CYS A 66 12.79 2.96 9.83
CA CYS A 66 13.10 3.59 8.54
C CYS A 66 14.00 2.65 7.72
N ALA A 67 13.51 2.20 6.57
CA ALA A 67 14.23 1.26 5.71
C ALA A 67 15.41 1.94 4.99
N MET A 68 15.28 3.24 4.72
CA MET A 68 16.23 4.02 3.92
C MET A 68 16.62 5.29 4.68
N SER A 69 17.91 5.49 4.93
CA SER A 69 18.40 6.75 5.51
C SER A 69 18.59 7.81 4.42
N GLU A 70 18.55 9.08 4.81
CA GLU A 70 18.84 10.20 3.91
C GLU A 70 20.20 10.05 3.21
N GLU A 71 21.23 9.66 3.95
CA GLU A 71 22.57 9.40 3.41
C GLU A 71 22.60 8.27 2.40
N MET A 72 21.84 7.20 2.65
CA MET A 72 21.73 6.05 1.75
C MET A 72 21.06 6.44 0.44
N VAL A 73 19.99 7.26 0.51
CA VAL A 73 19.27 7.76 -0.67
C VAL A 73 20.16 8.72 -1.47
N LYS A 74 20.71 9.77 -0.83
CA LYS A 74 21.59 10.75 -1.49
C LYS A 74 22.82 10.09 -2.09
N GLY A 75 23.47 9.19 -1.36
CA GLY A 75 24.65 8.47 -1.84
C GLY A 75 24.34 7.56 -3.02
N THR A 76 23.13 7.00 -3.11
CA THR A 76 22.71 6.17 -4.25
C THR A 76 22.35 7.03 -5.47
N ILE A 77 21.70 8.17 -5.28
CA ILE A 77 21.49 9.19 -6.34
C ILE A 77 22.84 9.60 -6.93
N GLY A 78 23.80 9.97 -6.08
CA GLY A 78 25.13 10.40 -6.52
C GLY A 78 25.83 9.35 -7.40
N ARG A 79 25.82 8.07 -6.98
CA ARG A 79 26.42 6.97 -7.77
C ARG A 79 25.74 6.75 -9.12
N ILE A 80 24.41 6.85 -9.18
CA ILE A 80 23.66 6.69 -10.43
C ILE A 80 23.97 7.84 -11.39
N LEU A 81 24.01 9.08 -10.87
CA LEU A 81 24.38 10.26 -11.64
C LEU A 81 25.82 10.17 -12.14
N GLU A 82 26.77 9.82 -11.27
CA GLU A 82 28.19 9.65 -11.62
C GLU A 82 28.35 8.63 -12.76
N LYS A 83 27.65 7.48 -12.68
CA LYS A 83 27.64 6.47 -13.74
C LYS A 83 27.12 7.04 -15.07
N ARG A 84 26.01 7.80 -15.05
CA ARG A 84 25.41 8.40 -16.25
C ARG A 84 26.30 9.49 -16.86
N VAL A 85 26.88 10.36 -16.03
CA VAL A 85 27.81 11.42 -16.47
C VAL A 85 29.08 10.81 -17.05
N THR A 86 29.67 9.83 -16.37
CA THR A 86 30.88 9.13 -16.86
C THR A 86 30.63 8.45 -18.21
N GLN A 87 29.49 7.76 -18.36
CA GLN A 87 29.10 7.16 -19.65
C GLN A 87 28.94 8.21 -20.75
N SER A 88 28.36 9.37 -20.44
CA SER A 88 28.24 10.47 -21.41
C SER A 88 29.60 11.06 -21.81
N LEU A 89 30.55 11.17 -20.87
CA LEU A 89 31.90 11.72 -21.11
C LEU A 89 32.83 10.74 -21.85
N LEU A 90 32.63 9.42 -21.68
CA LEU A 90 33.39 8.39 -22.42
C LEU A 90 33.11 8.42 -23.93
N HIS A 91 31.99 8.99 -24.35
CA HIS A 91 31.70 9.23 -25.76
C HIS A 91 32.41 10.46 -26.35
N ASP A 92 33.14 11.23 -25.55
CA ASP A 92 34.00 12.32 -26.01
C ASP A 92 35.49 11.89 -26.05
N PRO A 93 36.07 11.65 -27.24
CA PRO A 93 37.43 11.10 -27.38
C PRO A 93 38.55 12.07 -27.00
N LYS A 94 38.27 13.32 -26.60
CA LYS A 94 39.30 14.38 -26.43
C LYS A 94 39.67 14.75 -24.99
N SER A 95 39.05 14.17 -23.96
CA SER A 95 39.27 14.59 -22.57
C SER A 95 40.30 13.71 -21.81
N PRO A 96 41.30 14.29 -21.10
CA PRO A 96 42.24 13.57 -20.22
C PRO A 96 41.56 12.96 -18.98
N GLU A 97 41.96 11.75 -18.56
CA GLU A 97 41.32 11.01 -17.46
C GLU A 97 41.32 11.74 -16.10
N SER A 98 42.34 12.54 -15.78
CA SER A 98 42.43 13.25 -14.50
C SER A 98 41.49 14.45 -14.39
N LEU A 99 41.15 15.10 -15.51
CA LEU A 99 40.17 16.20 -15.54
C LEU A 99 38.73 15.69 -15.49
N LYS A 100 38.50 14.44 -15.93
CA LYS A 100 37.17 13.82 -15.93
C LYS A 100 36.61 13.64 -14.52
N ASN A 101 37.42 13.30 -13.53
CA ASN A 101 36.90 12.97 -12.19
C ASN A 101 36.40 14.20 -11.43
N GLU A 102 37.16 15.30 -11.41
CA GLU A 102 36.76 16.54 -10.73
C GLU A 102 35.55 17.18 -11.44
N GLU A 103 35.57 17.24 -12.77
CA GLU A 103 34.45 17.72 -13.59
C GLU A 103 33.18 16.84 -13.42
N THR A 104 33.34 15.53 -13.27
CA THR A 104 32.22 14.62 -13.02
C THR A 104 31.59 14.88 -11.65
N MET A 105 32.40 15.02 -10.60
CA MET A 105 31.91 15.26 -9.25
C MET A 105 31.21 16.63 -9.14
N GLU A 106 31.76 17.67 -9.77
CA GLU A 106 31.12 18.99 -9.82
C GLU A 106 29.78 18.93 -10.55
N LYS A 107 29.70 18.25 -11.71
CA LYS A 107 28.44 18.05 -12.45
C LYS A 107 27.42 17.24 -11.66
N VAL A 108 27.84 16.20 -10.94
CA VAL A 108 26.95 15.39 -10.10
C VAL A 108 26.37 16.25 -8.96
N ALA A 109 27.20 17.05 -8.30
CA ALA A 109 26.75 17.97 -7.25
C ALA A 109 25.76 19.01 -7.79
N ASP A 110 26.06 19.63 -8.93
CA ASP A 110 25.14 20.57 -9.60
C ASP A 110 23.80 19.89 -9.92
N MET A 111 23.80 18.68 -10.49
CA MET A 111 22.57 17.96 -10.80
C MET A 111 21.74 17.57 -9.58
N MET A 112 22.37 17.35 -8.41
CA MET A 112 21.66 17.01 -7.18
C MET A 112 20.98 18.22 -6.54
N ASP A 113 21.66 19.36 -6.55
CA ASP A 113 21.24 20.57 -5.84
C ASP A 113 20.47 21.56 -6.71
N ARG A 114 20.59 21.45 -8.04
CA ARG A 114 19.85 22.28 -8.98
C ARG A 114 18.35 21.96 -8.91
N PRO A 115 17.50 22.98 -8.73
CA PRO A 115 16.05 22.81 -8.85
C PRO A 115 15.69 22.21 -10.20
N MET A 116 14.87 21.15 -10.19
CA MET A 116 14.43 20.52 -11.43
C MET A 116 13.54 21.49 -12.23
N ASP A 117 13.80 21.55 -13.54
CA ASP A 117 12.91 22.20 -14.49
C ASP A 117 11.94 21.18 -15.10
N ILE A 118 10.89 21.67 -15.78
CA ILE A 118 9.86 20.81 -16.38
C ILE A 118 10.47 19.84 -17.41
N SER A 119 11.51 20.25 -18.13
CA SER A 119 12.20 19.42 -19.14
C SER A 119 13.00 18.26 -18.55
N SER A 120 13.49 18.38 -17.31
CA SER A 120 14.34 17.39 -16.63
C SER A 120 13.57 16.45 -15.70
N VAL A 121 12.26 16.67 -15.51
CA VAL A 121 11.39 15.84 -14.66
C VAL A 121 11.43 14.36 -15.05
N HIS A 122 11.33 14.03 -16.34
CA HIS A 122 11.28 12.63 -16.78
C HIS A 122 12.57 11.88 -16.44
N MET A 123 13.72 12.50 -16.70
CA MET A 123 15.03 11.97 -16.34
C MET A 123 15.15 11.78 -14.82
N SER A 124 14.69 12.77 -14.05
CA SER A 124 14.72 12.75 -12.59
C SER A 124 13.83 11.65 -12.00
N ALA A 125 12.66 11.43 -12.61
CA ALA A 125 11.77 10.34 -12.23
C ALA A 125 12.42 8.98 -12.47
N ASP A 126 13.07 8.78 -13.62
CA ASP A 126 13.78 7.54 -13.92
C ASP A 126 14.98 7.33 -12.99
N ILE A 127 15.66 8.41 -12.54
CA ILE A 127 16.72 8.31 -11.53
C ILE A 127 16.14 7.85 -10.19
N ILE A 128 15.06 8.46 -9.70
CA ILE A 128 14.45 8.08 -8.41
C ILE A 128 13.94 6.64 -8.43
N ILE A 129 13.38 6.19 -9.57
CA ILE A 129 12.97 4.81 -9.77
C ILE A 129 14.19 3.87 -9.72
N GLU A 130 15.28 4.20 -10.43
CA GLU A 130 16.52 3.41 -10.40
C GLU A 130 17.15 3.38 -8.99
N VAL A 131 17.03 4.47 -8.23
CA VAL A 131 17.45 4.52 -6.81
C VAL A 131 16.65 3.52 -5.99
N ALA A 132 15.32 3.53 -6.07
CA ALA A 132 14.48 2.59 -5.31
C ALA A 132 14.82 1.13 -5.63
N GLN A 133 14.96 0.80 -6.92
CA GLN A 133 15.37 -0.54 -7.38
C GLN A 133 16.76 -0.94 -6.88
N THR A 134 17.71 0.01 -6.84
CA THR A 134 19.05 -0.24 -6.31
C THR A 134 19.06 -0.40 -4.78
N LEU A 135 18.13 0.26 -4.08
CA LEU A 135 18.01 0.19 -2.63
C LEU A 135 17.27 -1.07 -2.15
N GLU A 136 16.40 -1.65 -2.98
CA GLU A 136 15.79 -2.96 -2.70
C GLU A 136 16.86 -4.03 -2.44
N GLU A 137 17.97 -4.04 -3.20
CA GLU A 137 19.09 -4.98 -2.99
C GLU A 137 19.81 -4.80 -1.64
N LYS A 138 19.64 -3.65 -0.99
CA LYS A 138 20.35 -3.26 0.24
C LYS A 138 19.46 -3.19 1.47
N THR A 139 18.15 -3.32 1.28
CA THR A 139 17.14 -3.17 2.33
C THR A 139 16.25 -4.42 2.37
N SER A 140 15.40 -4.50 3.38
CA SER A 140 14.42 -5.59 3.48
C SER A 140 13.07 -5.26 2.85
N VAL A 141 12.99 -4.16 2.07
CA VAL A 141 11.74 -3.63 1.51
C VAL A 141 11.83 -3.69 0.00
N THR A 142 10.78 -4.22 -0.64
CA THR A 142 10.76 -4.36 -2.10
C THR A 142 10.50 -3.01 -2.78
N THR A 143 10.78 -2.92 -4.08
CA THR A 143 10.42 -1.73 -4.87
C THR A 143 8.89 -1.52 -4.87
N GLU A 144 8.11 -2.60 -4.96
CA GLU A 144 6.64 -2.56 -4.93
C GLU A 144 6.11 -1.99 -3.61
N GLU A 145 6.66 -2.42 -2.47
CA GLU A 145 6.31 -1.94 -1.13
C GLU A 145 6.73 -0.46 -0.95
N THR A 146 7.93 -0.11 -1.42
CA THR A 146 8.44 1.27 -1.40
C THR A 146 7.53 2.22 -2.18
N PHE A 147 7.15 1.83 -3.40
CA PHE A 147 6.26 2.64 -4.24
C PHE A 147 4.84 2.69 -3.67
N GLY A 148 4.32 1.59 -3.14
CA GLY A 148 3.03 1.55 -2.46
C GLY A 148 2.94 2.56 -1.31
N GLN A 149 3.92 2.54 -0.40
CA GLN A 149 4.00 3.51 0.70
C GLN A 149 4.13 4.95 0.19
N CYS A 150 4.99 5.17 -0.81
CA CYS A 150 5.22 6.47 -1.41
C CYS A 150 3.95 7.07 -2.05
N LEU A 151 3.26 6.27 -2.87
CA LEU A 151 2.02 6.67 -3.53
C LEU A 151 0.91 6.91 -2.51
N TRP A 152 0.78 6.06 -1.49
CA TRP A 152 -0.23 6.26 -0.45
C TRP A 152 -0.06 7.56 0.32
N ARG A 153 1.18 7.89 0.73
CA ARG A 153 1.51 9.14 1.42
C ARG A 153 1.16 10.38 0.57
N ASN A 154 1.31 10.27 -0.75
CA ASN A 154 1.09 11.35 -1.69
C ASN A 154 -0.26 11.26 -2.43
N ARG A 155 -1.18 10.38 -2.02
CA ARG A 155 -2.43 10.08 -2.75
C ARG A 155 -3.38 11.27 -2.96
N GLU A 156 -3.18 12.35 -2.21
CA GLU A 156 -3.99 13.58 -2.31
C GLU A 156 -3.39 14.60 -3.29
N VAL A 157 -2.21 14.34 -3.85
CA VAL A 157 -1.63 15.15 -4.93
C VAL A 157 -2.54 15.05 -6.15
N GLU A 158 -2.88 16.18 -6.76
CA GLU A 158 -3.89 16.31 -7.81
C GLU A 158 -3.73 15.26 -8.93
N VAL A 159 -2.51 15.08 -9.43
CA VAL A 159 -2.18 14.12 -10.50
C VAL A 159 -2.51 12.66 -10.15
N LEU A 160 -2.51 12.31 -8.87
CA LEU A 160 -2.82 10.97 -8.37
C LEU A 160 -4.31 10.78 -8.04
N THR A 161 -5.06 11.87 -7.87
CA THR A 161 -6.51 11.80 -7.55
C THR A 161 -7.39 11.44 -8.74
N GLN A 162 -6.84 11.50 -9.96
CA GLN A 162 -7.56 11.30 -11.22
C GLN A 162 -7.14 10.01 -11.92
N ALA A 163 -7.94 9.58 -12.90
CA ALA A 163 -7.53 8.51 -13.80
C ALA A 163 -6.30 8.94 -14.63
N PRO A 164 -5.38 8.02 -14.97
CA PRO A 164 -5.45 6.58 -14.72
C PRO A 164 -4.89 6.14 -13.35
N HIS A 165 -4.24 7.02 -12.60
CA HIS A 165 -3.41 6.63 -11.45
C HIS A 165 -4.20 6.30 -10.18
N ARG A 166 -5.39 6.88 -10.00
CA ARG A 166 -6.19 6.71 -8.78
C ARG A 166 -6.37 5.25 -8.35
N GLY A 167 -6.62 4.35 -9.30
CA GLY A 167 -6.82 2.92 -9.01
C GLY A 167 -5.59 2.28 -8.35
N ILE A 168 -4.41 2.52 -8.92
CA ILE A 168 -3.13 2.00 -8.42
C ILE A 168 -2.79 2.56 -7.04
N VAL A 169 -3.08 3.85 -6.82
CA VAL A 169 -2.77 4.55 -5.57
C VAL A 169 -3.67 4.09 -4.41
N GLU A 170 -4.93 3.77 -4.70
CA GLU A 170 -5.89 3.26 -3.70
C GLU A 170 -5.80 1.73 -3.52
N ASP A 171 -5.02 1.04 -4.35
CA ASP A 171 -4.78 -0.40 -4.25
C ASP A 171 -3.87 -0.72 -3.07
N LEU A 172 -4.24 -1.76 -2.30
CA LEU A 172 -3.55 -2.21 -1.10
C LEU A 172 -2.80 -3.51 -1.30
N GLN A 173 -2.67 -4.01 -2.53
CA GLN A 173 -1.91 -5.22 -2.84
C GLN A 173 -0.47 -5.17 -2.30
N TRP A 174 0.16 -3.99 -2.32
CA TRP A 174 1.51 -3.76 -1.77
C TRP A 174 1.62 -3.95 -0.24
N VAL A 175 0.51 -4.04 0.49
CA VAL A 175 0.50 -4.27 1.94
C VAL A 175 0.65 -5.75 2.28
N SER A 176 0.29 -6.66 1.37
CA SER A 176 0.23 -8.10 1.62
C SER A 176 1.55 -8.82 1.30
N ASP A 177 1.88 -9.83 2.11
CA ASP A 177 3.18 -10.51 2.11
C ASP A 177 3.39 -11.51 0.96
N ASP A 178 2.30 -11.99 0.34
CA ASP A 178 2.37 -13.16 -0.52
C ASP A 178 1.43 -13.03 -1.74
N PRO A 179 1.96 -12.78 -2.95
CA PRO A 179 1.18 -12.95 -4.18
C PRO A 179 0.79 -14.43 -4.42
N THR A 180 1.39 -15.39 -3.70
CA THR A 180 1.17 -16.84 -3.84
C THR A 180 0.24 -17.47 -2.79
N GLY A 181 -0.32 -16.69 -1.85
CA GLY A 181 -1.51 -17.03 -1.07
C GLY A 181 -1.38 -18.16 -0.04
N SER A 182 -0.18 -18.44 0.47
CA SER A 182 0.04 -19.52 1.43
C SER A 182 -0.31 -19.14 2.88
N ASP A 183 -0.04 -17.90 3.27
CA ASP A 183 -0.54 -17.28 4.50
C ASP A 183 -1.60 -16.25 4.11
N GLY A 184 -2.82 -16.40 4.65
CA GLY A 184 -4.01 -15.69 4.19
C GLY A 184 -3.81 -14.18 4.00
N ASP A 185 -4.36 -13.64 2.91
CA ASP A 185 -4.30 -12.23 2.57
C ASP A 185 -4.77 -11.35 3.74
N VAL A 186 -3.83 -10.63 4.36
CA VAL A 186 -4.08 -9.81 5.56
C VAL A 186 -5.12 -8.72 5.31
N VAL A 187 -5.28 -8.28 4.07
CA VAL A 187 -6.31 -7.33 3.66
C VAL A 187 -7.69 -7.99 3.76
N GLU A 188 -7.85 -9.22 3.26
CA GLU A 188 -9.09 -9.98 3.36
C GLU A 188 -9.40 -10.42 4.80
N MET A 189 -8.38 -10.73 5.61
CA MET A 189 -8.55 -10.97 7.05
C MET A 189 -9.11 -9.72 7.75
N CYS A 190 -8.58 -8.53 7.44
CA CYS A 190 -9.12 -7.26 7.93
C CYS A 190 -10.55 -6.99 7.43
N ALA A 191 -10.84 -7.33 6.18
CA ALA A 191 -12.19 -7.24 5.62
C ALA A 191 -13.17 -8.16 6.36
N SER A 192 -12.73 -9.35 6.77
CA SER A 192 -13.49 -10.27 7.60
C SER A 192 -13.78 -9.70 8.99
N VAL A 193 -12.79 -9.05 9.63
CA VAL A 193 -12.99 -8.31 10.90
C VAL A 193 -14.00 -7.18 10.73
N PHE A 194 -13.89 -6.40 9.66
CA PHE A 194 -14.85 -5.34 9.34
C PHE A 194 -16.28 -5.89 9.23
N ARG A 195 -16.46 -6.97 8.45
CA ARG A 195 -17.76 -7.63 8.27
C ARG A 195 -18.30 -8.14 9.61
N GLY A 196 -17.46 -8.75 10.44
CA GLY A 196 -17.83 -9.20 11.79
C GLY A 196 -18.28 -8.06 12.71
N LEU A 197 -17.61 -6.91 12.66
CA LEU A 197 -17.96 -5.75 13.50
C LEU A 197 -19.22 -5.01 13.01
N THR A 198 -19.49 -5.02 11.70
CA THR A 198 -20.52 -4.19 11.05
C THR A 198 -21.78 -4.93 10.61
N TYR A 199 -21.82 -6.26 10.74
CA TYR A 199 -22.95 -7.11 10.34
C TYR A 199 -24.32 -6.56 10.76
N SER A 200 -24.46 -6.13 12.01
CA SER A 200 -25.73 -5.62 12.55
C SER A 200 -26.18 -4.26 12.00
N LYS A 201 -25.35 -3.56 11.21
CA LYS A 201 -25.59 -2.20 10.71
C LYS A 201 -25.41 -2.11 9.18
N GLY A 202 -25.79 -3.17 8.46
CA GLY A 202 -25.77 -3.16 6.99
C GLY A 202 -24.38 -2.94 6.38
N GLY A 203 -23.31 -3.39 7.06
CA GLY A 203 -21.95 -3.26 6.54
C GLY A 203 -21.33 -1.86 6.69
N ARG A 204 -21.84 -1.03 7.60
CA ARG A 204 -21.26 0.30 7.89
C ARG A 204 -20.66 0.39 9.29
N MET A 205 -19.47 0.99 9.37
CA MET A 205 -18.72 1.12 10.62
C MET A 205 -18.93 2.49 11.25
N SER A 206 -19.54 2.51 12.44
CA SER A 206 -19.64 3.71 13.29
C SER A 206 -18.40 3.92 14.16
N SER A 207 -18.22 5.12 14.73
CA SER A 207 -17.10 5.44 15.64
C SER A 207 -16.94 4.45 16.81
N GLN A 208 -18.04 3.96 17.39
CA GLN A 208 -17.98 2.94 18.45
C GLN A 208 -17.39 1.60 17.99
N LYS A 209 -17.63 1.21 16.73
CA LYS A 209 -17.09 -0.03 16.15
C LYS A 209 -15.64 0.16 15.72
N TRP A 210 -15.29 1.36 15.26
CA TRP A 210 -13.90 1.74 15.04
C TRP A 210 -13.09 1.64 16.34
N LYS A 211 -13.60 2.14 17.47
CA LYS A 211 -12.93 1.96 18.78
C LYS A 211 -12.67 0.48 19.11
N LYS A 212 -13.60 -0.42 18.79
CA LYS A 212 -13.39 -1.87 18.94
C LYS A 212 -12.30 -2.42 18.02
N ALA A 213 -12.24 -1.96 16.77
CA ALA A 213 -11.15 -2.34 15.86
C ALA A 213 -9.79 -1.89 16.41
N ILE A 214 -9.72 -0.69 17.01
CA ILE A 214 -8.52 -0.17 17.67
C ILE A 214 -8.18 -0.97 18.95
N GLU A 215 -9.17 -1.38 19.73
CA GLU A 215 -8.98 -2.28 20.87
C GLU A 215 -8.31 -3.58 20.41
N LEU A 216 -8.80 -4.21 19.32
CA LEU A 216 -8.17 -5.40 18.72
C LEU A 216 -6.73 -5.10 18.31
N MET A 217 -6.52 -4.06 17.48
CA MET A 217 -5.21 -3.63 16.99
C MET A 217 -4.17 -3.41 18.12
N THR A 218 -4.61 -2.85 19.25
CA THR A 218 -3.75 -2.54 20.41
C THR A 218 -3.50 -3.75 21.34
N HIS A 219 -3.98 -4.95 21.00
CA HIS A 219 -3.47 -6.18 21.63
C HIS A 219 -1.99 -6.37 21.31
N ASN A 220 -1.52 -5.90 20.15
CA ASN A 220 -0.11 -5.82 19.82
C ASN A 220 0.59 -4.74 20.68
N PRO A 221 1.63 -5.09 21.48
CA PRO A 221 2.28 -4.16 22.40
C PRO A 221 3.07 -3.05 21.69
N ILE A 222 3.64 -3.33 20.51
CA ILE A 222 4.38 -2.33 19.71
C ILE A 222 3.41 -1.25 19.25
N ILE A 223 2.28 -1.66 18.68
CA ILE A 223 1.23 -0.73 18.24
C ILE A 223 0.67 0.03 19.44
N ARG A 224 0.38 -0.66 20.56
CA ARG A 224 -0.19 -0.03 21.77
C ARG A 224 0.65 1.15 22.25
N GLN A 225 1.98 1.04 22.21
CA GLN A 225 2.89 2.11 22.64
C GLN A 225 2.88 3.32 21.71
N ARG A 226 2.59 3.13 20.41
CA ARG A 226 2.60 4.18 19.39
C ARG A 226 1.20 4.75 19.10
N CYS A 227 0.15 4.06 19.51
CA CYS A 227 -1.24 4.42 19.22
C CYS A 227 -1.73 5.57 20.13
N ASN A 228 -1.89 6.75 19.53
CA ASN A 228 -2.45 7.91 20.20
C ASN A 228 -3.99 7.99 20.06
N ARG A 229 -4.69 8.07 21.19
CA ARG A 229 -6.18 8.13 21.24
C ARG A 229 -6.77 9.34 20.51
N ASN A 230 -6.07 10.47 20.50
CA ASN A 230 -6.54 11.68 19.82
C ASN A 230 -6.48 11.49 18.31
N ASP A 231 -5.41 10.86 17.83
CA ASP A 231 -5.20 10.57 16.41
C ASP A 231 -6.24 9.57 15.90
N VAL A 232 -6.51 8.51 16.67
CA VAL A 232 -7.57 7.53 16.39
C VAL A 232 -8.93 8.19 16.12
N THR A 233 -9.29 9.18 16.94
CA THR A 233 -10.59 9.88 16.82
C THR A 233 -10.57 10.86 15.66
N ARG A 234 -9.48 11.63 15.51
CA ARG A 234 -9.33 12.63 14.44
C ARG A 234 -9.39 12.01 13.05
N VAL A 235 -8.68 10.89 12.86
CA VAL A 235 -8.56 10.20 11.56
C VAL A 235 -9.90 9.58 11.16
N PHE A 236 -10.60 8.92 12.09
CA PHE A 236 -11.95 8.42 11.83
C PHE A 236 -12.93 9.55 11.45
N HIS A 237 -12.90 10.66 12.19
CA HIS A 237 -13.77 11.79 11.90
C HIS A 237 -13.48 12.38 10.51
N ARG A 238 -12.19 12.54 10.15
CA ARG A 238 -11.78 13.00 8.82
C ARG A 238 -12.36 12.12 7.71
N GLU A 239 -12.18 10.81 7.80
CA GLU A 239 -12.68 9.89 6.76
C GLU A 239 -14.21 9.78 6.75
N ALA A 240 -14.86 9.79 7.91
CA ALA A 240 -16.33 9.81 7.97
C ALA A 240 -16.90 11.06 7.29
N MET A 241 -16.29 12.24 7.50
CA MET A 241 -16.70 13.48 6.84
C MET A 241 -16.43 13.46 5.34
N ARG A 242 -15.29 12.90 4.92
CA ARG A 242 -14.97 12.71 3.49
C ARG A 242 -16.02 11.83 2.81
N ASP A 243 -16.37 10.72 3.43
CA ASP A 243 -17.35 9.76 2.92
C ASP A 243 -18.78 10.36 2.85
N ILE A 244 -19.17 11.17 3.83
CA ILE A 244 -20.43 11.94 3.80
C ILE A 244 -20.45 12.92 2.62
N ARG A 245 -19.38 13.70 2.43
CA ARG A 245 -19.29 14.67 1.31
C ARG A 245 -19.42 13.97 -0.04
N GLN A 246 -18.77 12.83 -0.21
CA GLN A 246 -18.84 12.04 -1.45
C GLN A 246 -20.25 11.48 -1.68
N ARG A 247 -20.89 10.93 -0.65
CA ARG A 247 -22.27 10.41 -0.76
C ARG A 247 -23.29 11.49 -1.10
N ASN A 248 -23.22 12.64 -0.44
CA ASN A 248 -24.15 13.76 -0.69
C ASN A 248 -24.03 14.35 -2.09
N GLN A 249 -22.92 14.12 -2.81
CA GLN A 249 -22.78 14.49 -4.22
C GLN A 249 -23.43 13.48 -5.16
N SER A 250 -23.61 12.22 -4.74
CA SER A 250 -24.06 11.12 -5.60
C SER A 250 -25.48 10.63 -5.30
N GLN A 251 -26.01 10.89 -4.10
CA GLN A 251 -27.34 10.42 -3.67
C GLN A 251 -28.01 11.45 -2.72
N ALA A 252 -29.35 11.36 -2.61
CA ALA A 252 -30.12 12.10 -1.62
C ALA A 252 -29.57 11.83 -0.20
N PRO A 253 -29.58 12.83 0.70
CA PRO A 253 -28.98 12.70 2.02
C PRO A 253 -29.71 11.63 2.84
N ASP A 254 -29.15 10.42 2.85
CA ASP A 254 -29.55 9.38 3.78
C ASP A 254 -29.18 9.85 5.20
N GLU A 255 -30.08 9.68 6.17
CA GLU A 255 -29.85 9.90 7.60
C GLU A 255 -28.80 8.92 8.21
N ALA A 256 -28.04 8.23 7.37
CA ALA A 256 -26.94 7.38 7.76
C ALA A 256 -25.81 8.25 8.35
N GLY A 257 -25.87 8.49 9.66
CA GLY A 257 -24.90 9.29 10.43
C GLY A 257 -23.44 8.85 10.28
N PHE A 258 -22.54 9.38 11.11
CA PHE A 258 -21.07 9.24 11.00
C PHE A 258 -20.58 7.78 10.92
N THR A 259 -20.48 7.27 9.69
CA THR A 259 -20.14 5.88 9.38
C THR A 259 -19.30 5.78 8.12
N ILE A 260 -18.49 4.73 8.01
CA ILE A 260 -17.62 4.44 6.86
C ILE A 260 -17.87 3.03 6.30
N GLY A 261 -17.57 2.83 5.01
CA GLY A 261 -17.57 1.53 4.35
C GLY A 261 -16.23 0.79 4.45
N LEU A 262 -16.13 -0.39 3.85
CA LEU A 262 -14.95 -1.26 3.91
C LEU A 262 -13.70 -0.58 3.33
N THR A 263 -13.76 -0.03 2.12
CA THR A 263 -12.60 0.63 1.47
C THR A 263 -12.03 1.75 2.34
N ARG A 264 -12.90 2.56 2.95
CA ARG A 264 -12.51 3.64 3.87
C ARG A 264 -11.92 3.10 5.16
N PHE A 265 -12.44 1.98 5.68
CA PHE A 265 -11.85 1.31 6.83
C PHE A 265 -10.43 0.83 6.55
N LEU A 266 -10.19 0.17 5.41
CA LEU A 266 -8.84 -0.29 5.05
C LEU A 266 -7.88 0.89 4.89
N GLY A 267 -8.31 1.96 4.21
CA GLY A 267 -7.51 3.19 4.11
C GLY A 267 -7.21 3.85 5.46
N LEU A 268 -8.16 3.82 6.41
CA LEU A 268 -7.92 4.28 7.77
C LEU A 268 -6.83 3.47 8.48
N LEU A 269 -6.72 2.17 8.21
CA LEU A 269 -5.66 1.35 8.81
C LEU A 269 -4.28 1.78 8.32
N VAL A 270 -4.16 2.09 7.02
CA VAL A 270 -2.91 2.62 6.46
C VAL A 270 -2.60 4.01 7.03
N ASP A 271 -3.59 4.89 7.15
CA ASP A 271 -3.41 6.21 7.77
C ASP A 271 -2.99 6.12 9.25
N MET A 272 -3.52 5.14 9.98
CA MET A 272 -3.09 4.87 11.34
C MET A 272 -1.64 4.37 11.39
N ALA A 273 -1.25 3.50 10.45
CA ALA A 273 0.12 3.01 10.34
C ALA A 273 1.12 4.15 10.13
N GLU A 274 0.80 5.09 9.23
CA GLU A 274 1.58 6.31 8.98
C GLU A 274 1.72 7.18 10.24
N LEU A 275 0.64 7.41 10.97
CA LEU A 275 0.69 8.21 12.21
C LEU A 275 1.48 7.53 13.32
N MET A 276 1.48 6.21 13.35
CA MET A 276 2.26 5.41 14.30
C MET A 276 3.69 5.12 13.81
N GLN A 277 4.04 5.53 12.58
CA GLN A 277 5.32 5.23 11.95
C GLN A 277 5.65 3.72 11.98
N VAL A 278 4.65 2.88 11.67
CA VAL A 278 4.78 1.42 11.57
C VAL A 278 4.39 0.98 10.17
N HIS A 279 4.91 -0.17 9.72
CA HIS A 279 4.49 -0.70 8.43
C HIS A 279 3.00 -1.07 8.44
N PRO A 280 2.22 -0.72 7.40
CA PRO A 280 0.80 -1.06 7.30
C PRO A 280 0.52 -2.55 7.51
N PHE A 281 1.38 -3.44 7.00
CA PHE A 281 1.26 -4.88 7.26
C PHE A 281 1.10 -5.21 8.75
N MET A 282 1.86 -4.56 9.64
CA MET A 282 1.76 -4.82 11.08
C MET A 282 0.39 -4.47 11.65
N VAL A 283 -0.20 -3.37 11.18
CA VAL A 283 -1.55 -2.93 11.59
C VAL A 283 -2.59 -3.90 11.07
N PHE A 284 -2.47 -4.30 9.80
CA PHE A 284 -3.38 -5.25 9.17
C PHE A 284 -3.31 -6.61 9.85
N LEU A 285 -2.11 -7.14 10.08
CA LEU A 285 -1.92 -8.41 10.78
C LEU A 285 -2.48 -8.35 12.22
N ALA A 286 -2.20 -7.27 12.96
CA ALA A 286 -2.67 -7.12 14.34
C ALA A 286 -4.19 -7.05 14.48
N ILE A 287 -4.90 -6.64 13.43
CA ILE A 287 -6.38 -6.67 13.40
C ILE A 287 -6.85 -8.00 12.83
N GLY A 288 -6.30 -8.41 11.69
CA GLY A 288 -6.72 -9.57 10.91
C GLY A 288 -6.62 -10.88 11.68
N CYS A 289 -5.65 -11.03 12.59
CA CYS A 289 -5.53 -12.24 13.42
C CYS A 289 -6.75 -12.53 14.31
N HIS A 290 -7.64 -11.55 14.50
CA HIS A 290 -8.89 -11.70 15.24
C HIS A 290 -10.10 -12.06 14.37
N ALA A 291 -9.92 -12.27 13.05
CA ALA A 291 -11.01 -12.56 12.12
C ALA A 291 -11.78 -13.84 12.52
N GLU A 292 -11.07 -14.91 12.85
CA GLU A 292 -11.67 -16.19 13.23
C GLU A 292 -12.40 -16.11 14.56
N ASP A 293 -11.83 -15.46 15.57
CA ASP A 293 -12.44 -15.26 16.88
C ASP A 293 -13.78 -14.51 16.79
N LEU A 294 -13.82 -13.46 15.96
CA LEU A 294 -15.05 -12.71 15.71
C LEU A 294 -16.09 -13.54 14.96
N ALA A 295 -15.67 -14.35 13.98
CA ALA A 295 -16.55 -15.26 13.25
C ALA A 295 -17.13 -16.34 14.19
N ALA A 296 -16.31 -16.91 15.08
CA ALA A 296 -16.74 -17.89 16.07
C ALA A 296 -17.73 -17.28 17.09
N THR A 297 -17.40 -16.10 17.62
CA THR A 297 -18.28 -15.35 18.55
C THR A 297 -19.63 -15.02 17.91
N ARG A 298 -19.63 -14.73 16.60
CA ARG A 298 -20.86 -14.48 15.84
C ARG A 298 -21.72 -15.75 15.73
N ARG A 299 -21.14 -16.87 15.29
CA ARG A 299 -21.86 -18.15 15.16
C ARG A 299 -22.50 -18.56 16.49
N GLN A 300 -21.78 -18.39 17.60
CA GLN A 300 -22.31 -18.66 18.95
C GLN A 300 -23.50 -17.76 19.33
N ARG A 301 -23.51 -16.49 18.91
CA ARG A 301 -24.64 -15.58 19.18
C ARG A 301 -25.85 -15.90 18.33
N GLU A 302 -25.65 -16.31 17.08
CA GLU A 302 -26.73 -16.75 16.19
C GLU A 302 -27.39 -18.01 16.76
N GLN A 303 -26.60 -19.02 17.15
CA GLN A 303 -27.08 -20.24 17.79
C GLN A 303 -27.87 -19.95 19.09
N ARG A 304 -27.34 -19.11 19.98
CA ARG A 304 -28.06 -18.72 21.21
C ARG A 304 -29.36 -17.95 20.93
N GLY A 305 -29.38 -17.14 19.87
CA GLY A 305 -30.58 -16.42 19.44
C GLY A 305 -31.66 -17.37 18.94
N GLU A 306 -31.27 -18.37 18.15
CA GLU A 306 -32.16 -19.44 17.65
C GLU A 306 -32.71 -20.29 18.79
N ASP A 307 -31.86 -20.72 19.73
CA ASP A 307 -32.28 -21.49 20.92
C ASP A 307 -33.28 -20.71 21.79
N ALA A 308 -33.04 -19.41 21.99
CA ALA A 308 -33.95 -18.54 22.73
C ALA A 308 -35.30 -18.35 22.02
N MET A 309 -35.33 -18.30 20.68
CA MET A 309 -36.59 -18.26 19.92
C MET A 309 -37.35 -19.59 19.99
N MET A 310 -36.64 -20.73 19.85
CA MET A 310 -37.25 -22.07 19.90
C MET A 310 -37.84 -22.39 21.27
N SER A 311 -37.16 -22.00 22.36
CA SER A 311 -37.67 -22.17 23.72
C SER A 311 -38.93 -21.33 23.99
N ASN A 312 -39.02 -20.10 23.46
CA ASN A 312 -40.22 -19.26 23.58
C ASN A 312 -41.44 -19.80 22.81
N ILE A 313 -41.23 -20.49 21.68
CA ILE A 313 -42.31 -21.14 20.92
C ILE A 313 -42.83 -22.37 21.66
N SER A 314 -41.93 -23.17 22.24
CA SER A 314 -42.31 -24.36 23.02
C SER A 314 -42.98 -24.02 24.37
N SER A 315 -42.84 -22.79 24.86
CA SER A 315 -43.39 -22.33 26.14
C SER A 315 -44.77 -21.66 26.03
N ARG A 316 -45.32 -21.47 24.82
CA ARG A 316 -46.67 -20.92 24.65
C ARG A 316 -47.70 -21.98 25.03
N PRO A 317 -48.47 -21.82 26.13
CA PRO A 317 -49.50 -22.79 26.49
C PRO A 317 -50.55 -22.81 25.39
N SER A 318 -50.83 -24.02 24.87
CA SER A 318 -51.89 -24.28 23.91
C SER A 318 -53.24 -23.92 24.54
N SER A 319 -53.65 -22.66 24.43
CA SER A 319 -54.99 -22.22 24.83
C SER A 319 -55.99 -22.90 23.90
N ARG A 320 -56.51 -24.04 24.38
CA ARG A 320 -57.64 -24.77 23.82
C ARG A 320 -58.79 -23.80 23.55
N SER A 321 -59.11 -23.62 22.28
CA SER A 321 -60.42 -23.17 21.84
C SER A 321 -61.44 -24.22 22.26
N SER A 322 -62.19 -23.91 23.32
CA SER A 322 -63.36 -24.67 23.73
C SER A 322 -64.56 -23.89 23.23
N SER A 323 -65.15 -24.34 22.13
CA SER A 323 -66.50 -23.95 21.67
C SER A 323 -67.13 -25.18 21.04
#